data_AF-A0A5C0XPJ7-F1
#
_entry.id   AF-A0A5C0XPJ7-F1
#
_cell.length_a   1.000
_cell.length_b   1.000
_cell.length_c   1.000
_cell.angle_alpha   90.00
_cell.angle_beta   90.00
_cell.angle_gamma   90.00
#
_symmetry.space_group_name_H-M   'P 1'
#
loop_
_entity.id
_entity.type
_entity.pdbx_description
1 polymer ?
#
loop_
_entity_poly.entity_id
_entity_poly.type
_entity_poly.pdbx_seq_one_letter_code
_entity_poly.pdbx_strand_id
1 'polypeptide(L)'
;MKRWGLIFPTLYFFFLFIMIFVFNFPREVTRQWMWIQVGGIVFMIALGLYFDGYASLKEVITIGAFTLLWLGLSFTVNIRKEYFTLLGLIIELVLDLALREGG
;
A
#
# COMPACT_ATOMS: atom_id res chain seq x y z
N MET A 1 0.10 15.88 -20.04
CA MET A 1 -0.25 14.71 -19.20
C MET A 1 0.47 14.88 -17.87
N LYS A 2 -0.26 15.05 -16.77
CA LYS A 2 0.34 14.97 -15.44
C LYS A 2 0.73 13.50 -15.20
N ARG A 3 1.88 13.26 -14.57
CA ARG A 3 2.45 11.92 -14.35
C ARG A 3 2.67 11.67 -12.85
N TRP A 4 1.79 12.19 -12.01
CA TRP A 4 1.90 12.07 -10.56
C TRP A 4 1.83 10.61 -10.11
N GLY A 5 1.09 9.76 -10.83
CA GLY A 5 1.05 8.30 -10.64
C GLY A 5 2.42 7.61 -10.78
N LEU A 6 3.39 8.24 -11.43
CA LEU A 6 4.78 7.77 -11.55
C LEU A 6 5.73 8.52 -10.61
N ILE A 7 5.50 9.82 -10.40
CA ILE A 7 6.35 10.68 -9.57
C ILE A 7 6.26 10.27 -8.10
N PHE A 8 5.06 10.07 -7.56
CA PHE A 8 4.89 9.79 -6.12
C PHE A 8 5.46 8.44 -5.68
N PRO A 9 5.25 7.32 -6.40
CA PRO A 9 5.92 6.07 -6.07
C PRO A 9 7.44 6.19 -6.12
N THR A 10 7.95 6.96 -7.09
CA THR A 10 9.40 7.19 -7.24
C THR A 10 9.98 8.00 -6.09
N LEU A 11 9.30 9.09 -5.69
CA LEU A 11 9.70 9.89 -4.52
C LEU A 11 9.68 9.06 -3.24
N TYR A 12 8.67 8.22 -3.08
CA TYR A 12 8.57 7.31 -1.95
C TYR A 12 9.70 6.28 -1.93
N PHE A 13 10.02 5.68 -3.08
CA PHE A 13 11.15 4.77 -3.22
C PHE A 13 12.48 5.46 -2.89
N PHE A 14 12.67 6.71 -3.33
CA PHE A 14 13.86 7.49 -3.03
C PHE A 14 13.98 7.81 -1.54
N PHE A 15 12.87 8.13 -0.87
CA PHE A 15 12.83 8.31 0.58
C PHE A 15 13.24 7.03 1.33
N LEU A 16 12.68 5.88 0.93
CA LEU A 16 13.05 4.57 1.49
C LEU A 16 14.53 4.25 1.26
N PHE A 17 15.05 4.57 0.07
CA PHE A 17 16.45 4.42 -0.26
C PHE A 17 17.35 5.26 0.67
N ILE A 18 17.03 6.54 0.87
CA ILE A 18 17.77 7.42 1.79
C ILE A 18 17.73 6.86 3.22
N MET A 19 16.56 6.44 3.71
CA MET A 19 16.43 5.81 5.04
C MET A 19 17.39 4.62 5.20
N ILE A 20 17.45 3.75 4.21
CA ILE A 20 18.27 2.52 4.25
C ILE A 20 19.77 2.82 4.16
N PHE A 21 20.18 3.68 3.22
CA PHE A 21 21.59 3.84 2.86
C PHE A 21 22.28 5.04 3.52
N VAL A 22 21.53 6.09 3.85
CA VAL A 22 22.08 7.31 4.47
C VAL A 22 21.90 7.27 5.99
N PHE A 23 20.70 6.91 6.46
CA PHE A 23 20.37 6.90 7.88
C PHE A 23 20.67 5.57 8.59
N ASN A 24 21.23 4.58 7.87
CA ASN A 24 21.51 3.23 8.39
C ASN A 24 20.30 2.62 9.12
N PHE A 25 19.09 2.90 8.63
CA PHE A 25 17.89 2.29 9.19
C PHE A 25 18.03 0.76 9.10
N PRO A 26 17.64 0.00 10.15
CA PRO A 26 17.89 -1.43 10.20
C PRO A 26 17.36 -2.12 8.93
N ARG A 27 18.29 -2.72 8.17
CA ARG A 27 18.05 -3.41 6.90
C ARG A 27 17.50 -4.80 7.08
N GLU A 28 17.24 -5.21 8.32
CA GLU A 28 16.59 -6.48 8.56
C GLU A 28 15.31 -6.49 7.74
N VAL A 29 15.26 -7.42 6.77
CA VAL A 29 14.09 -7.66 5.93
C VAL A 29 13.05 -8.32 6.82
N THR A 30 12.58 -7.55 7.79
CA THR A 30 11.48 -7.90 8.64
C THR A 30 10.23 -7.84 7.77
N ARG A 31 9.28 -8.71 8.08
CA ARG A 31 8.03 -8.78 7.34
C ARG A 31 7.32 -7.42 7.35
N GLN A 32 7.42 -6.69 8.45
CA GLN A 32 6.90 -5.34 8.64
C GLN A 32 7.53 -4.34 7.66
N TRP A 33 8.84 -4.42 7.43
CA TRP A 33 9.53 -3.54 6.49
C TRP A 33 9.08 -3.76 5.05
N MET A 34 8.91 -5.01 4.62
CA MET A 34 8.33 -5.31 3.30
C MET A 34 6.91 -4.73 3.17
N TRP A 35 6.09 -4.80 4.22
CA TRP A 35 4.73 -4.27 4.18
C TRP A 35 4.67 -2.75 4.15
N ILE A 36 5.58 -2.06 4.84
CA ILE A 36 5.73 -0.60 4.72
C ILE A 36 6.01 -0.23 3.27
N GLN A 37 6.94 -0.93 2.61
CA GLN A 37 7.28 -0.67 1.22
C GLN A 37 6.09 -0.91 0.29
N VAL A 38 5.45 -2.07 0.37
CA VAL A 38 4.32 -2.44 -0.51
C VAL A 38 3.12 -1.51 -0.28
N GLY A 39 2.71 -1.34 0.98
CA GLY A 39 1.57 -0.48 1.33
C GLY A 39 1.82 0.98 0.95
N GLY A 40 3.01 1.50 1.21
CA GLY A 40 3.39 2.85 0.84
C GLY A 40 3.40 3.08 -0.67
N ILE A 41 3.89 2.11 -1.46
CA ILE A 41 3.85 2.19 -2.93
C ILE A 41 2.41 2.21 -3.44
N VAL A 42 1.56 1.29 -2.97
CA VAL A 42 0.14 1.23 -3.39
C VAL A 42 -0.58 2.53 -3.06
N PHE A 43 -0.38 3.08 -1.86
CA PHE A 43 -0.95 4.36 -1.48
C PHE A 43 -0.44 5.53 -2.34
N MET A 44 0.86 5.58 -2.62
CA MET A 44 1.46 6.64 -3.43
C MET A 44 1.02 6.59 -4.90
N ILE A 45 0.79 5.40 -5.45
CA ILE A 45 0.18 5.21 -6.78
C ILE A 45 -1.25 5.76 -6.76
N ALA A 46 -2.08 5.34 -5.80
CA ALA A 46 -3.47 5.80 -5.69
C ALA A 46 -3.55 7.33 -5.54
N LEU A 47 -2.69 7.91 -4.70
CA LEU A 47 -2.58 9.35 -4.54
C LEU A 47 -2.16 10.04 -5.84
N GLY A 48 -1.17 9.49 -6.54
CA GLY A 48 -0.71 10.03 -7.82
C GLY A 48 -1.80 9.97 -8.90
N LEU A 49 -2.54 8.87 -8.99
CA LEU A 49 -3.69 8.72 -9.89
C LEU A 49 -4.80 9.73 -9.60
N TYR A 50 -5.02 10.08 -8.33
CA TYR A 50 -5.96 11.13 -7.94
C TYR A 50 -5.52 12.51 -8.45
N PHE A 51 -4.24 12.88 -8.30
CA PHE A 51 -3.74 14.15 -8.84
C PHE A 51 -3.69 14.18 -10.37
N ASP A 52 -3.58 13.03 -11.00
CA ASP A 52 -3.70 12.88 -12.46
C ASP A 52 -5.17 12.90 -12.93
N GLY A 53 -6.14 12.84 -12.01
CA GLY A 53 -7.58 12.89 -12.29
C GLY A 53 -8.20 11.55 -12.68
N TYR A 54 -7.48 10.44 -12.51
CA TYR A 54 -7.92 9.08 -12.84
C TYR A 54 -8.59 8.34 -11.68
N ALA A 55 -8.39 8.81 -10.45
CA ALA A 55 -9.00 8.24 -9.25
C ALA A 55 -9.80 9.31 -8.49
N SER A 56 -10.87 8.89 -7.83
CA SER A 56 -11.69 9.70 -6.94
C SER A 56 -11.08 9.82 -5.55
N LEU A 57 -11.44 10.89 -4.82
CA LEU A 57 -11.00 11.07 -3.44
C LEU A 57 -11.45 9.90 -2.54
N LYS A 58 -12.63 9.31 -2.81
CA LYS A 58 -13.16 8.16 -2.06
C LYS A 58 -12.27 6.93 -2.20
N GLU A 59 -11.74 6.67 -3.40
CA GLU A 59 -10.82 5.55 -3.64
C GLU A 59 -9.50 5.75 -2.89
N VAL A 60 -8.95 6.97 -2.92
CA VAL A 60 -7.72 7.28 -2.18
C VAL A 60 -7.90 7.12 -0.67
N ILE A 61 -9.01 7.61 -0.12
CA ILE A 61 -9.32 7.46 1.31
C ILE A 61 -9.47 5.98 1.68
N THR A 62 -10.18 5.20 0.86
CA THR A 62 -10.36 3.76 1.09
C THR A 62 -9.04 3.02 1.06
N ILE A 63 -8.20 3.27 0.05
CA ILE A 63 -6.87 2.66 -0.07
C ILE A 63 -5.96 3.09 1.07
N GLY A 64 -6.02 4.36 1.49
CA GLY A 64 -5.25 4.88 2.62
C GLY A 64 -5.65 4.23 3.95
N ALA A 65 -6.95 4.17 4.24
CA ALA A 65 -7.49 3.51 5.43
C ALA A 65 -7.14 2.01 5.44
N PHE A 66 -7.25 1.36 4.29
CA PHE A 66 -6.83 -0.03 4.11
C PHE A 66 -5.35 -0.21 4.40
N THR A 67 -4.49 0.63 3.83
CA THR A 67 -3.03 0.57 4.04
C THR A 67 -2.67 0.75 5.51
N LEU A 68 -3.35 1.66 6.23
CA LEU A 68 -3.13 1.88 7.66
C LEU A 68 -3.59 0.69 8.51
N LEU A 69 -4.77 0.12 8.23
CA LEU A 69 -5.25 -1.09 8.89
C LEU A 69 -4.30 -2.26 8.64
N TRP A 70 -3.84 -2.41 7.40
CA TRP A 70 -2.90 -3.44 6.99
C TRP A 70 -1.55 -3.31 7.71
N LEU A 71 -1.01 -2.09 7.79
CA LEU A 71 0.22 -1.80 8.53
C LEU A 71 0.04 -2.06 10.02
N GLY A 72 -1.05 -1.59 10.63
CA GLY A 72 -1.34 -1.82 12.05
C GLY A 72 -1.43 -3.31 12.40
N LEU A 73 -2.07 -4.11 11.56
CA LEU A 73 -2.12 -5.56 11.72
C LEU A 73 -0.74 -6.21 11.62
N SER A 74 0.14 -5.71 10.74
CA SER A 74 1.50 -6.25 10.58
C SER A 74 2.39 -6.07 11.82
N PHE A 75 2.11 -5.07 12.66
CA PHE A 75 2.81 -4.84 13.93
C PHE A 75 2.19 -5.58 15.10
N THR A 76 0.86 -5.73 15.11
CA THR A 76 0.13 -6.25 16.28
C THR A 76 0.12 -7.77 16.34
N VAL A 77 0.11 -8.43 15.18
CA VAL A 77 -0.07 -9.87 15.13
C VAL A 77 1.17 -10.49 14.48
N ASN A 78 1.81 -11.45 15.18
CA ASN A 78 2.86 -12.29 14.62
C ASN A 78 2.21 -13.32 13.65
N ILE A 79 1.58 -12.81 12.59
CA ILE A 79 0.78 -13.58 11.65
C ILE A 79 1.74 -14.47 10.85
N ARG A 80 1.62 -15.80 10.97
CA ARG A 80 2.31 -16.76 10.10
C ARG A 80 1.90 -16.55 8.62
N LYS A 81 2.80 -16.89 7.69
CA LYS A 81 2.68 -16.57 6.25
C LYS A 81 1.32 -16.99 5.66
N GLU A 82 0.74 -18.07 6.16
CA GLU A 82 -0.49 -18.68 5.66
C GLU A 82 -1.76 -17.82 5.84
N TYR A 83 -1.89 -17.11 6.96
CA TYR A 83 -3.09 -16.33 7.27
C TYR A 83 -3.18 -15.03 6.48
N PHE A 84 -2.05 -14.55 5.95
CA PHE A 84 -1.97 -13.33 5.13
C PHE A 84 -2.47 -13.56 3.70
N THR A 85 -2.15 -14.70 3.09
CA THR A 85 -2.73 -15.11 1.80
C THR A 85 -4.24 -15.24 1.92
N LEU A 86 -4.70 -15.75 3.06
CA LEU A 86 -6.12 -15.89 3.37
C LEU A 86 -6.82 -14.53 3.51
N LEU A 87 -6.20 -13.56 4.18
CA LEU A 87 -6.75 -12.22 4.30
C LEU A 87 -6.79 -11.50 2.94
N GLY A 88 -5.72 -11.61 2.16
CA GLY A 88 -5.65 -11.08 0.79
C GLY A 88 -6.74 -11.67 -0.11
N LEU A 89 -6.93 -12.99 -0.06
CA LEU A 89 -8.00 -13.70 -0.76
C LEU A 89 -9.40 -13.27 -0.31
N ILE A 90 -9.61 -13.09 1.00
CA ILE A 90 -10.90 -12.62 1.54
C ILE A 90 -11.20 -11.21 1.01
N ILE A 91 -10.21 -10.33 0.97
CA ILE A 91 -10.39 -8.95 0.49
C ILE A 91 -10.61 -8.93 -1.02
N GLU A 92 -9.86 -9.73 -1.79
CA GLU A 92 -10.04 -9.89 -3.23
C GLU A 92 -11.45 -10.41 -3.57
N LEU A 93 -11.94 -11.38 -2.79
CA LEU A 93 -13.30 -11.92 -2.92
C LEU A 93 -14.36 -10.86 -2.62
N VAL A 94 -14.17 -10.06 -1.55
CA VAL A 94 -15.10 -8.98 -1.18
C VAL A 94 -15.13 -7.89 -2.24
N LEU A 95 -13.98 -7.54 -2.81
CA LEU A 95 -13.89 -6.56 -3.90
C LEU A 95 -14.55 -7.05 -5.18
N ASP A 96 -14.33 -8.31 -5.58
CA ASP A 96 -14.98 -8.90 -6.77
C ASP A 96 -16.51 -8.93 -6.61
N LEU A 97 -17.00 -9.32 -5.43
CA LEU A 97 -18.43 -9.31 -5.12
C LEU A 97 -19.02 -7.90 -5.14
N ALA A 98 -18.36 -6.93 -4.51
CA ALA A 98 -18.81 -5.53 -4.49
C ALA A 98 -18.81 -4.88 -5.88
N LEU A 99 -17.86 -5.25 -6.76
CA LEU A 99 -17.79 -4.75 -8.13
C LEU A 99 -18.83 -5.40 -9.05
N ARG A 100 -19.23 -6.65 -8.77
CA ARG A 100 -20.29 -7.36 -9.53
C ARG A 100 -21.69 -6.89 -9.19
N GLU A 101 -21.95 -6.40 -7.98
CA GLU A 101 -23.27 -5.87 -7.60
C GLU A 101 -23.52 -4.43 -8.06
N GLY A 102 -22.49 -3.73 -8.56
CA GLY A 102 -22.55 -2.33 -8.98
C GLY A 102 -22.64 -2.08 -10.49
N GLY A 103 -22.82 -3.11 -11.33
CA GLY A 103 -22.94 -3.01 -12.80
C GLY A 103 -24.21 -3.63 -13.32
#